data_AF-A0AAX3SPW5-F1
#
_entry.id   AF-A0AAX3SPW5-F1
#
_cell.length_a   1.000
_cell.length_b   1.000
_cell.length_c   1.000
_cell.angle_alpha   90.00
_cell.angle_beta   90.00
_cell.angle_gamma   90.00
#
_symmetry.space_group_name_H-M   'P 1'
#
loop_
_entity.id
_entity.type
_entity.pdbx_description
1 polymer ?
#
loop_
_entity_poly.entity_id
_entity_poly.type
_entity_poly.pdbx_seq_one_letter_code
_entity_poly.pdbx_strand_id
1 'polypeptide(L)'
;MNPSFRTYVSVLALAALAGCATQGKPPPTISLDEPVQAQPLPEPPAPVEAVAVPEVLPMPAQLKPAPEGEEAKPAPEPVDEKVRVSRANTEARVAPTREGYVNAIQVWPFTDGALYQVYAAVGRVTVIALQPGEELVTVAAGDTVRWIVGDTSSGSGDALRVNVMVKPIRSGLKTNLVVTTSRRTYLLELTSTEKTWMASISWEYPKDKMLALQRQAQAASAAAPVETGLSLEKIRFRYAISGSNPPWKPLRAFDDGEKVYIQFPAGIAQGELPPLFVIGAQGDGQLVNYRFRSPYFIVDRLFGAAELRLGGDKGDVVRIERTDGTRGN
;
A
#
# COMPACT_ATOMS: atom_id res chain seq x y z
N MET A 1 -72.90 48.26 45.72
CA MET A 1 -72.00 49.17 46.46
C MET A 1 -70.58 48.76 46.12
N ASN A 2 -69.80 49.71 45.58
CA ASN A 2 -68.36 49.66 45.26
C ASN A 2 -67.52 48.92 46.32
N PRO A 3 -66.33 48.33 46.03
CA PRO A 3 -65.32 48.91 45.13
C PRO A 3 -64.37 47.86 44.45
N SER A 4 -64.72 47.33 43.27
CA SER A 4 -63.85 46.34 42.58
C SER A 4 -62.94 46.94 41.50
N PHE A 5 -62.84 48.27 41.41
CA PHE A 5 -62.24 48.94 40.24
C PHE A 5 -61.08 49.90 40.55
N ARG A 6 -60.63 50.01 41.81
CA ARG A 6 -59.55 50.94 42.20
C ARG A 6 -58.24 50.29 42.66
N THR A 7 -58.18 48.97 42.73
CA THR A 7 -56.96 48.21 43.10
C THR A 7 -56.20 47.63 41.90
N TYR A 8 -56.71 47.78 40.67
CA TYR A 8 -56.09 47.20 39.47
C TYR A 8 -55.10 48.11 38.72
N VAL A 9 -54.94 49.38 39.13
CA VAL A 9 -54.00 50.31 38.46
C VAL A 9 -52.68 50.48 39.21
N SER A 10 -52.59 50.06 40.48
CA SER A 10 -51.38 50.23 41.29
C SER A 10 -50.49 48.98 41.39
N VAL A 11 -50.95 47.82 40.91
CA VAL A 11 -50.13 46.58 40.88
C VAL A 11 -49.41 46.41 39.52
N LEU A 12 -49.79 47.19 38.50
CA LEU A 12 -49.21 47.11 37.16
C LEU A 12 -47.96 47.99 36.93
N ALA A 13 -47.52 48.75 37.94
CA ALA A 13 -46.38 49.68 37.83
C ALA A 13 -45.16 49.32 38.69
N LEU A 14 -45.09 48.11 39.26
CA LEU A 14 -43.89 47.58 39.94
C LEU A 14 -43.22 46.43 39.16
N ALA A 15 -43.69 46.13 37.95
CA ALA A 15 -43.15 45.08 37.08
C ALA A 15 -42.20 45.61 35.99
N ALA A 16 -41.55 46.77 36.19
CA ALA A 16 -40.70 47.39 35.17
C ALA A 16 -39.23 47.62 35.59
N LEU A 17 -38.76 47.06 36.72
CA LEU A 17 -37.35 47.13 37.12
C LEU A 17 -36.88 45.80 37.73
N ALA A 18 -36.66 44.80 36.88
CA ALA A 18 -35.81 43.65 37.19
C ALA A 18 -35.13 43.16 35.90
N GLY A 19 -34.27 44.02 35.35
CA GLY A 19 -33.30 43.62 34.34
C GLY A 19 -32.11 42.91 34.98
N CYS A 20 -31.79 41.74 34.42
CA CYS A 20 -30.48 41.08 34.33
C CYS A 20 -29.74 40.67 35.62
N ALA A 21 -29.79 39.37 35.94
CA ALA A 21 -28.61 38.57 36.30
C ALA A 21 -28.96 37.08 36.40
N THR A 22 -29.16 36.38 35.27
CA THR A 22 -29.07 34.92 35.26
C THR A 22 -27.62 34.50 35.10
N GLN A 23 -26.90 34.48 36.23
CA GLN A 23 -25.66 33.72 36.36
C GLN A 23 -25.97 32.21 36.26
N GLY A 24 -25.15 31.49 35.50
CA GLY A 24 -24.87 30.08 35.74
C GLY A 24 -25.94 29.10 35.28
N LYS A 25 -26.04 28.87 33.96
CA LYS A 25 -26.35 27.50 33.50
C LYS A 25 -25.06 26.70 33.69
N PRO A 26 -24.99 25.71 34.60
CA PRO A 26 -23.79 24.91 34.74
C PRO A 26 -23.47 24.25 33.39
N PRO A 27 -22.18 24.12 33.01
CA PRO A 27 -21.80 23.47 31.78
C PRO A 27 -22.42 22.05 31.75
N PRO A 28 -22.84 21.56 30.57
CA PRO A 28 -23.38 20.21 30.47
C PRO A 28 -22.34 19.23 31.01
N THR A 29 -22.74 18.39 31.96
CA THR A 29 -21.95 17.25 32.40
C THR A 29 -21.82 16.31 31.21
N ILE A 30 -20.64 16.29 30.60
CA ILE A 30 -20.25 15.27 29.64
C ILE A 30 -20.10 13.97 30.45
N SER A 31 -21.00 13.01 30.23
CA SER A 31 -20.69 11.63 30.63
C SER A 31 -19.46 11.21 29.83
N LEU A 32 -18.41 10.83 30.55
CA LEU A 32 -17.27 10.13 29.94
C LEU A 32 -17.84 8.86 29.31
N ASP A 33 -17.53 8.61 28.04
CA ASP A 33 -17.91 7.39 27.35
C ASP A 33 -17.57 6.18 28.23
N GLU A 34 -18.51 5.24 28.39
CA GLU A 34 -18.24 3.97 29.06
C GLU A 34 -17.00 3.35 28.42
N PRO A 35 -16.07 2.77 29.21
CA PRO A 35 -14.90 2.13 28.65
C PRO A 35 -15.36 1.00 27.72
N VAL A 36 -15.29 1.25 26.41
CA VAL A 36 -15.44 0.20 25.41
C VAL A 36 -14.32 -0.79 25.69
N GLN A 37 -14.69 -2.01 26.09
CA GLN A 37 -13.74 -3.10 26.24
C GLN A 37 -12.95 -3.20 24.93
N ALA A 38 -11.63 -3.09 25.02
CA ALA A 38 -10.75 -3.29 23.88
C ALA A 38 -11.01 -4.69 23.31
N GLN A 39 -11.66 -4.73 22.15
CA GLN A 39 -11.76 -5.97 21.41
C GLN A 39 -10.37 -6.22 20.81
N PRO A 40 -9.80 -7.43 21.00
CA PRO A 40 -8.55 -7.77 20.35
C PRO A 40 -8.78 -7.69 18.84
N LEU A 41 -8.18 -6.67 18.21
CA LEU A 41 -8.08 -6.64 16.76
C LEU A 41 -7.27 -7.88 16.33
N PRO A 42 -7.61 -8.51 15.19
CA PRO A 42 -6.79 -9.57 14.64
C PRO A 42 -5.34 -9.06 14.56
N GLU A 43 -4.39 -9.84 15.08
CA GLU A 43 -2.99 -9.47 15.00
C GLU A 43 -2.64 -9.19 13.54
N PRO A 44 -2.13 -7.99 13.21
CA PRO A 44 -1.70 -7.72 11.85
C PRO A 44 -0.64 -8.75 11.48
N PRO A 45 -0.68 -9.28 10.23
CA PRO A 45 0.30 -10.27 9.81
C PRO A 45 1.69 -9.69 10.03
N ALA A 46 2.55 -10.48 10.70
CA ALA A 46 3.92 -10.07 10.97
C ALA A 46 4.61 -9.63 9.67
N PRO A 47 5.43 -8.55 9.72
CA PRO A 47 6.21 -8.15 8.57
C PRO A 47 7.01 -9.35 8.06
N VAL A 48 6.74 -9.77 6.82
CA VAL A 48 7.59 -10.76 6.17
C VAL A 48 8.87 -10.02 5.80
N GLU A 49 9.94 -10.33 6.51
CA GLU A 49 11.27 -9.82 6.15
C GLU A 49 11.66 -10.50 4.83
N ALA A 50 11.47 -9.77 3.73
CA ALA A 50 12.05 -10.16 2.46
C ALA A 50 13.56 -10.00 2.60
N VAL A 51 14.22 -11.05 3.09
CA VAL A 51 15.67 -11.14 3.09
C VAL A 51 16.08 -11.14 1.63
N ALA A 52 16.50 -9.98 1.13
CA ALA A 52 17.18 -9.89 -0.14
C ALA A 52 18.38 -10.84 -0.02
N VAL A 53 18.44 -11.84 -0.91
CA VAL A 53 19.66 -12.63 -1.05
C VAL A 53 20.79 -11.61 -1.22
N PRO A 54 21.78 -11.57 -0.33
CA PRO A 54 22.82 -10.56 -0.39
C PRO A 54 23.46 -10.65 -1.77
N GLU A 55 23.27 -9.61 -2.58
CA GLU A 55 23.98 -9.47 -3.83
C GLU A 55 25.45 -9.32 -3.45
N VAL A 56 26.22 -10.38 -3.70
CA VAL A 56 27.64 -10.39 -3.40
C VAL A 56 28.29 -9.40 -4.35
N LEU A 57 28.39 -8.14 -3.93
CA LEU A 57 29.14 -7.15 -4.66
C LEU A 57 30.59 -7.63 -4.67
N PRO A 58 31.20 -7.88 -5.83
CA PRO A 58 32.59 -8.25 -5.90
C PRO A 58 33.41 -7.12 -5.27
N MET A 59 34.29 -7.45 -4.33
CA MET A 59 35.18 -6.46 -3.74
C MET A 59 36.09 -5.89 -4.84
N PRO A 60 36.55 -4.63 -4.72
CA PRO A 60 37.52 -4.07 -5.66
C PRO A 60 38.70 -5.03 -5.83
N ALA A 61 39.05 -5.36 -7.08
CA ALA A 61 40.09 -6.33 -7.48
C ALA A 61 39.77 -7.84 -7.38
N GLN A 62 38.53 -8.26 -7.09
CA GLN A 62 38.12 -9.68 -7.25
C GLN A 62 37.70 -10.06 -8.68
N LEU A 63 37.42 -9.08 -9.52
CA LEU A 63 37.08 -9.30 -10.94
C LEU A 63 38.38 -9.45 -11.73
N LYS A 64 38.54 -10.57 -12.44
CA LYS A 64 39.56 -10.66 -13.50
C LYS A 64 39.27 -9.53 -14.50
N PRO A 65 40.30 -8.84 -15.03
CA PRO A 65 40.13 -7.98 -16.19
C PRO A 65 39.37 -8.79 -17.25
N ALA A 66 38.23 -8.29 -17.70
CA ALA A 66 37.58 -8.85 -18.87
C ALA A 66 38.63 -8.83 -19.99
N PRO A 67 38.78 -9.91 -20.78
CA PRO A 67 39.72 -9.90 -21.90
C PRO A 67 39.42 -8.66 -22.76
N GLU A 68 40.36 -7.72 -22.76
CA GLU A 68 40.34 -6.55 -23.62
C GLU A 68 40.47 -7.05 -25.06
N GLY A 69 39.33 -7.30 -25.71
CA GLY A 69 39.30 -7.84 -27.06
C GLY A 69 38.56 -9.16 -27.19
N GLU A 70 37.34 -9.23 -26.66
CA GLU A 70 36.23 -9.95 -27.29
C GLU A 70 34.93 -9.47 -26.62
N GLU A 71 34.65 -8.17 -26.70
CA GLU A 71 33.25 -7.79 -26.93
C GLU A 71 32.89 -8.51 -28.22
N ALA A 72 32.29 -9.70 -28.09
CA ALA A 72 31.77 -10.43 -29.23
C ALA A 72 30.86 -9.45 -29.95
N LYS A 73 31.36 -8.86 -31.05
CA LYS A 73 30.57 -7.94 -31.87
C LYS A 73 29.23 -8.64 -32.06
N PRO A 74 28.10 -7.98 -31.70
CA PRO A 74 26.80 -8.62 -31.82
C PRO A 74 26.73 -9.21 -33.21
N ALA A 75 26.47 -10.52 -33.28
CA ALA A 75 26.46 -11.24 -34.54
C ALA A 75 25.58 -10.44 -35.52
N PRO A 76 26.06 -10.14 -36.74
CA PRO A 76 25.34 -9.26 -37.65
C PRO A 76 23.92 -9.78 -37.85
N GLU A 77 22.95 -8.88 -37.73
CA GLU A 77 21.54 -9.25 -37.90
C GLU A 77 21.31 -9.85 -39.30
N PRO A 78 20.54 -10.94 -39.42
CA PRO A 78 20.18 -11.47 -40.72
C PRO A 78 19.50 -10.39 -41.57
N VAL A 79 19.95 -10.23 -42.82
CA VAL A 79 19.38 -9.23 -43.75
C VAL A 79 17.91 -9.54 -44.05
N ASP A 80 17.54 -10.82 -44.12
CA ASP A 80 16.17 -11.26 -44.36
C ASP A 80 15.28 -11.12 -43.10
N GLU A 81 14.26 -10.28 -43.22
CA GLU A 81 13.30 -9.98 -42.15
C GLU A 81 12.51 -11.22 -41.72
N LYS A 82 12.22 -12.13 -42.65
CA LYS A 82 11.48 -13.37 -42.35
C LYS A 82 12.30 -14.27 -41.43
N VAL A 83 13.61 -14.32 -41.65
CA VAL A 83 14.53 -15.08 -40.79
C VAL A 83 14.56 -14.46 -39.40
N ARG A 84 14.58 -13.13 -39.29
CA ARG A 84 14.53 -12.44 -37.98
C ARG A 84 13.25 -12.77 -37.22
N VAL A 85 12.08 -12.70 -37.86
CA VAL A 85 10.79 -13.06 -37.23
C VAL A 85 10.76 -14.53 -36.81
N SER A 86 11.22 -15.44 -37.67
CA SER A 86 11.24 -16.87 -37.36
C SER A 86 12.15 -17.22 -36.18
N ARG A 87 13.31 -16.54 -36.08
CA ARG A 87 14.25 -16.66 -34.96
C ARG A 87 13.62 -16.15 -33.68
N ALA A 88 13.07 -14.93 -33.69
CA ALA A 88 12.41 -14.33 -32.53
C ALA A 88 11.28 -15.21 -32.00
N ASN A 89 10.42 -15.73 -32.89
CA ASN A 89 9.36 -16.66 -32.49
C ASN A 89 9.94 -17.94 -31.90
N THR A 90 11.01 -18.50 -32.47
CA THR A 90 11.63 -19.73 -31.97
C THR A 90 12.25 -19.51 -30.58
N GLU A 91 12.88 -18.37 -30.33
CA GLU A 91 13.45 -18.00 -29.02
C GLU A 91 12.35 -17.72 -27.98
N ALA A 92 11.19 -17.21 -28.39
CA ALA A 92 10.05 -16.98 -27.51
C ALA A 92 9.25 -18.25 -27.18
N ARG A 93 9.54 -19.40 -27.80
CA ARG A 93 8.79 -20.65 -27.57
C ARG A 93 9.09 -21.24 -26.21
N VAL A 94 8.02 -21.54 -25.48
CA VAL A 94 8.06 -22.26 -24.21
C VAL A 94 7.46 -23.65 -24.41
N ALA A 95 8.33 -24.66 -24.42
CA ALA A 95 7.94 -26.06 -24.53
C ALA A 95 7.49 -26.63 -23.17
N PRO A 96 6.63 -27.68 -23.16
CA PRO A 96 6.35 -28.42 -21.93
C PRO A 96 7.62 -29.13 -21.44
N THR A 97 7.85 -29.09 -20.14
CA THR A 97 8.98 -29.72 -19.47
C THR A 97 8.46 -30.64 -18.37
N ARG A 98 9.20 -31.72 -18.08
CA ARG A 98 8.83 -32.68 -17.02
C ARG A 98 8.66 -32.00 -15.66
N GLU A 99 9.55 -31.06 -15.34
CA GLU A 99 9.55 -30.34 -14.07
C GLU A 99 8.35 -29.41 -13.91
N GLY A 100 7.79 -28.92 -15.02
CA GLY A 100 6.59 -28.09 -14.99
C GLY A 100 5.29 -28.88 -14.80
N TYR A 101 5.30 -30.21 -14.74
CA TYR A 101 4.09 -30.98 -14.48
C TYR A 101 3.79 -31.11 -12.98
N VAL A 102 2.61 -30.67 -12.57
CA VAL A 102 1.99 -31.02 -11.28
C VAL A 102 0.85 -31.98 -11.57
N ASN A 103 1.06 -33.27 -11.29
CA ASN A 103 0.20 -34.36 -11.75
C ASN A 103 0.01 -34.30 -13.29
N ALA A 104 -1.23 -34.10 -13.76
CA ALA A 104 -1.55 -34.01 -15.19
C ALA A 104 -1.60 -32.57 -15.73
N ILE A 105 -1.21 -31.58 -14.93
CA ILE A 105 -1.28 -30.16 -15.26
C ILE A 105 0.12 -29.66 -15.60
N GLN A 106 0.32 -29.14 -16.82
CA GLN A 106 1.53 -28.39 -17.14
C GLN A 106 1.39 -26.97 -16.60
N VAL A 107 2.34 -26.56 -15.76
CA VAL A 107 2.42 -25.24 -15.16
C VAL A 107 3.64 -24.52 -15.74
N TRP A 108 3.44 -23.31 -16.27
CA TRP A 108 4.53 -22.45 -16.73
C TRP A 108 4.61 -21.16 -15.92
N PRO A 109 5.79 -20.60 -15.68
CA PRO A 109 5.90 -19.23 -15.21
C PRO A 109 5.43 -18.29 -16.33
N PHE A 110 4.44 -17.46 -16.05
CA PHE A 110 3.94 -16.49 -17.01
C PHE A 110 5.00 -15.45 -17.35
N THR A 111 5.33 -15.38 -18.63
CA THR A 111 6.17 -14.35 -19.23
C THR A 111 5.41 -13.71 -20.38
N ASP A 112 5.47 -12.37 -20.45
CA ASP A 112 4.85 -11.61 -21.52
C ASP A 112 5.57 -11.86 -22.85
N GLY A 113 4.82 -11.94 -23.95
CA GLY A 113 5.35 -12.26 -25.29
C GLY A 113 5.79 -13.70 -25.53
N ALA A 114 5.70 -14.59 -24.53
CA ALA A 114 6.07 -16.01 -24.69
C ALA A 114 5.04 -16.79 -25.53
N LEU A 115 5.53 -17.73 -26.35
CA LEU A 115 4.73 -18.62 -27.20
C LEU A 115 4.64 -20.02 -26.59
N TYR A 116 3.55 -20.30 -25.87
CA TYR A 116 3.37 -21.57 -25.16
C TYR A 116 2.96 -22.70 -26.11
N GLN A 117 3.74 -23.79 -26.14
CA GLN A 117 3.46 -24.95 -26.99
C GLN A 117 2.42 -25.87 -26.34
N VAL A 118 1.25 -26.01 -26.97
CA VAL A 118 0.15 -26.85 -26.48
C VAL A 118 -0.08 -28.02 -27.41
N TYR A 119 -0.01 -29.23 -26.86
CA TYR A 119 -0.28 -30.46 -27.57
C TYR A 119 -1.68 -30.98 -27.24
N ALA A 120 -2.53 -31.06 -28.26
CA ALA A 120 -3.87 -31.63 -28.15
C ALA A 120 -3.99 -32.90 -29.01
N ALA A 121 -4.96 -33.76 -28.72
CA ALA A 121 -5.23 -34.95 -29.51
C ALA A 121 -6.70 -35.05 -29.89
N VAL A 122 -6.95 -35.70 -31.02
CA VAL A 122 -8.31 -35.97 -31.50
C VAL A 122 -9.07 -36.82 -30.47
N GLY A 123 -10.31 -36.45 -30.18
CA GLY A 123 -11.14 -37.15 -29.19
C GLY A 123 -10.79 -36.84 -27.72
N ARG A 124 -9.82 -35.94 -27.47
CA ARG A 124 -9.48 -35.44 -26.13
C ARG A 124 -9.70 -33.92 -26.07
N VAL A 125 -9.98 -33.41 -24.88
CA VAL A 125 -10.20 -31.97 -24.63
C VAL A 125 -9.08 -31.48 -23.75
N THR A 126 -8.22 -30.59 -24.26
CA THR A 126 -7.17 -29.91 -23.48
C THR A 126 -7.78 -28.71 -22.79
N VAL A 127 -7.57 -28.59 -21.48
CA VAL A 127 -8.04 -27.45 -20.68
C VAL A 127 -6.93 -26.41 -20.51
N ILE A 128 -7.27 -25.14 -20.63
CA ILE A 128 -6.40 -23.99 -20.43
C ILE A 128 -7.00 -23.19 -19.27
N ALA A 129 -6.37 -23.29 -18.10
CA ALA A 129 -6.91 -22.70 -16.88
C ALA A 129 -6.25 -21.33 -16.61
N LEU A 130 -7.02 -20.24 -16.66
CA LEU A 130 -6.54 -18.85 -16.48
C LEU A 130 -6.29 -18.50 -15.02
N GLN A 131 -5.83 -17.31 -14.63
CA GLN A 131 -5.68 -17.03 -13.19
C GLN A 131 -7.06 -17.02 -12.48
N PRO A 132 -7.18 -17.47 -11.22
CA PRO A 132 -8.37 -17.17 -10.41
C PRO A 132 -8.61 -15.66 -10.32
N GLY A 133 -9.86 -15.22 -10.46
CA GLY A 133 -10.24 -13.79 -10.48
C GLY A 133 -9.79 -13.03 -11.74
N GLU A 134 -9.48 -13.74 -12.83
CA GLU A 134 -9.23 -13.17 -14.15
C GLU A 134 -10.45 -13.42 -15.06
N GLU A 135 -10.87 -12.38 -15.75
CA GLU A 135 -12.06 -12.43 -16.62
C GLU A 135 -11.64 -12.60 -18.07
N LEU A 136 -12.34 -13.47 -18.80
CA LEU A 136 -12.11 -13.68 -20.22
C LEU A 136 -12.77 -12.59 -21.04
N VAL A 137 -12.01 -11.93 -21.91
CA VAL A 137 -12.50 -10.88 -22.81
C VAL A 137 -12.79 -11.47 -24.19
N THR A 138 -11.82 -12.19 -24.77
CA THR A 138 -11.99 -12.81 -26.09
C THR A 138 -11.00 -13.95 -26.33
N VAL A 139 -11.38 -14.85 -27.23
CA VAL A 139 -10.52 -15.94 -27.72
C VAL A 139 -10.51 -15.91 -29.24
N ALA A 140 -9.32 -15.89 -29.83
CA ALA A 140 -9.12 -15.91 -31.28
C ALA A 140 -8.23 -17.10 -31.66
N ALA A 141 -8.72 -17.97 -32.55
CA ALA A 141 -7.96 -19.09 -33.09
C ALA A 141 -7.65 -18.85 -34.58
N GLY A 142 -6.45 -19.20 -35.02
CA GLY A 142 -6.06 -19.08 -36.43
C GLY A 142 -6.80 -20.06 -37.36
N ASP A 143 -7.31 -21.17 -36.82
CA ASP A 143 -8.07 -22.18 -37.56
C ASP A 143 -9.30 -22.63 -36.77
N THR A 144 -10.40 -21.91 -36.92
CA THR A 144 -11.67 -22.16 -36.21
C THR A 144 -12.50 -23.30 -36.82
N VAL A 145 -12.17 -23.74 -38.04
CA VAL A 145 -12.90 -24.83 -38.71
C VAL A 145 -12.44 -26.18 -38.18
N ARG A 146 -11.12 -26.32 -37.92
CA ARG A 146 -10.53 -27.59 -37.48
C ARG A 146 -10.20 -27.64 -35.99
N TRP A 147 -10.35 -26.52 -35.29
CA TRP A 147 -10.24 -26.43 -33.85
C TRP A 147 -11.53 -25.93 -33.24
N ILE A 148 -12.07 -26.73 -32.33
CA ILE A 148 -13.22 -26.35 -31.53
C ILE A 148 -12.68 -25.74 -30.24
N VAL A 149 -13.15 -24.54 -29.94
CA VAL A 149 -12.81 -23.80 -28.72
C VAL A 149 -14.10 -23.48 -27.99
N GLY A 150 -14.09 -23.67 -26.67
CA GLY A 150 -15.16 -23.22 -25.79
C GLY A 150 -14.59 -22.78 -24.46
N ASP A 151 -15.38 -22.10 -23.65
CA ASP A 151 -14.98 -21.64 -22.33
C ASP A 151 -16.01 -22.03 -21.27
N THR A 152 -15.55 -22.10 -20.03
CA THR A 152 -16.38 -22.38 -18.86
C THR A 152 -15.72 -21.79 -17.62
N SER A 153 -16.46 -21.69 -16.52
CA SER A 153 -15.91 -21.26 -15.24
C SER A 153 -16.02 -22.35 -14.19
N SER A 154 -15.04 -22.42 -13.31
CA SER A 154 -14.98 -23.37 -12.19
C SER A 154 -14.64 -22.65 -10.90
N GLY A 155 -15.14 -23.14 -9.76
CA GLY A 155 -14.93 -22.51 -8.46
C GLY A 155 -15.96 -21.44 -8.13
N SER A 156 -15.81 -20.81 -6.97
CA SER A 156 -16.70 -19.75 -6.47
C SER A 156 -15.91 -18.70 -5.69
N GLY A 157 -16.45 -17.48 -5.62
CA GLY A 157 -15.79 -16.34 -4.95
C GLY A 157 -14.38 -16.10 -5.51
N ASP A 158 -13.41 -15.96 -4.61
CA ASP A 158 -12.00 -15.71 -4.96
C ASP A 158 -11.32 -16.87 -5.70
N ALA A 159 -11.93 -18.07 -5.67
CA ALA A 159 -11.45 -19.24 -6.38
C ALA A 159 -12.10 -19.40 -7.77
N LEU A 160 -13.02 -18.51 -8.17
CA LEU A 160 -13.61 -18.53 -9.51
C LEU A 160 -12.52 -18.36 -10.57
N ARG A 161 -12.48 -19.31 -11.51
CA ARG A 161 -11.46 -19.40 -12.53
C ARG A 161 -12.08 -19.77 -13.87
N VAL A 162 -11.74 -19.01 -14.91
CA VAL A 162 -12.14 -19.32 -16.27
C VAL A 162 -11.22 -20.38 -16.87
N ASN A 163 -11.81 -21.32 -17.59
CA ASN A 163 -11.14 -22.40 -18.30
C ASN A 163 -11.52 -22.34 -19.79
N VAL A 164 -10.53 -22.25 -20.67
CA VAL A 164 -10.71 -22.39 -22.12
C VAL A 164 -10.41 -23.83 -22.50
N MET A 165 -11.33 -24.48 -23.19
CA MET A 165 -11.25 -25.87 -23.63
C MET A 165 -10.99 -25.90 -25.13
N VAL A 166 -9.99 -26.66 -25.55
CA VAL A 166 -9.63 -26.81 -26.96
C VAL A 166 -9.62 -28.27 -27.39
N LYS A 167 -10.15 -28.52 -28.58
CA LYS A 167 -10.22 -29.85 -29.19
C LYS A 167 -9.99 -29.79 -30.71
N PRO A 168 -9.00 -30.50 -31.26
CA PRO A 168 -8.84 -30.62 -32.70
C PRO A 168 -9.79 -31.67 -33.29
N ILE A 169 -10.20 -31.48 -34.53
CA ILE A 169 -11.00 -32.48 -35.27
C ILE A 169 -10.13 -33.46 -36.08
N ARG A 170 -8.86 -33.12 -36.34
CA ARG A 170 -7.88 -33.93 -37.08
C ARG A 170 -6.50 -33.84 -36.45
N SER A 171 -5.68 -34.89 -36.60
CA SER A 171 -4.27 -34.90 -36.22
C SER A 171 -3.40 -34.16 -37.26
N GLY A 172 -2.17 -33.81 -36.90
CA GLY A 172 -1.21 -33.17 -37.81
C GLY A 172 -1.47 -31.69 -38.09
N LEU A 173 -2.33 -31.05 -37.30
CA LEU A 173 -2.66 -29.62 -37.43
C LEU A 173 -1.70 -28.78 -36.59
N LYS A 174 -1.33 -27.61 -37.11
CA LYS A 174 -0.63 -26.55 -36.37
C LYS A 174 -1.37 -25.24 -36.58
N THR A 175 -1.69 -24.54 -35.50
CA THR A 175 -2.32 -23.22 -35.53
C THR A 175 -1.96 -22.44 -34.27
N ASN A 176 -2.39 -21.19 -34.16
CA ASN A 176 -2.25 -20.39 -32.96
C ASN A 176 -3.61 -20.15 -32.28
N LEU A 177 -3.54 -19.85 -30.98
CA LEU A 177 -4.65 -19.40 -30.16
C LEU A 177 -4.19 -18.20 -29.35
N VAL A 178 -4.97 -17.13 -29.38
CA VAL A 178 -4.77 -15.92 -28.59
C VAL A 178 -5.92 -15.80 -27.61
N VAL A 179 -5.62 -15.75 -26.33
CA VAL A 179 -6.60 -15.56 -25.26
C VAL A 179 -6.33 -14.21 -24.60
N THR A 180 -7.31 -13.30 -24.66
CA THR A 180 -7.20 -11.99 -24.04
C THR A 180 -8.13 -11.93 -22.83
N THR A 181 -7.61 -11.44 -21.72
CA THR A 181 -8.31 -11.34 -20.44
C THR A 181 -8.32 -9.90 -19.91
N SER A 182 -8.95 -9.69 -18.75
CA SER A 182 -8.90 -8.41 -18.04
C SER A 182 -7.51 -8.03 -17.51
N ARG A 183 -6.54 -8.97 -17.51
CA ARG A 183 -5.19 -8.73 -16.96
C ARG A 183 -4.07 -8.86 -17.99
N ARG A 184 -4.18 -9.78 -18.95
CA ARG A 184 -3.09 -10.13 -19.87
C ARG A 184 -3.56 -10.82 -21.15
N THR A 185 -2.61 -11.06 -22.04
CA THR A 185 -2.82 -11.83 -23.28
C THR A 185 -1.93 -13.07 -23.25
N TYR A 186 -2.50 -14.22 -23.56
CA TYR A 186 -1.79 -15.49 -23.69
C TYR A 186 -1.66 -15.83 -25.17
N LEU A 187 -0.43 -16.14 -25.60
CA LEU A 187 -0.13 -16.58 -26.95
C LEU A 187 0.23 -18.06 -26.93
N LEU A 188 -0.57 -18.87 -27.61
CA LEU A 188 -0.39 -20.32 -27.63
C LEU A 188 -0.22 -20.82 -29.08
N GLU A 189 0.70 -21.77 -29.27
CA GLU A 189 0.81 -22.54 -30.50
C GLU A 189 0.22 -23.94 -30.25
N LEU A 190 -0.87 -24.25 -30.95
CA LEU A 190 -1.57 -25.51 -30.84
C LEU A 190 -1.04 -26.51 -31.87
N THR A 191 -0.62 -27.69 -31.41
CA THR A 191 -0.23 -28.82 -32.25
C THR A 191 -1.16 -30.00 -31.97
N SER A 192 -1.81 -30.51 -33.01
CA SER A 192 -2.66 -31.69 -32.92
C SER A 192 -1.88 -32.97 -33.21
N THR A 193 -1.97 -33.95 -32.31
CA THR A 193 -1.37 -35.28 -32.46
C THR A 193 -2.46 -36.36 -32.53
N GLU A 194 -2.06 -37.61 -32.79
CA GLU A 194 -3.01 -38.74 -32.83
C GLU A 194 -3.49 -39.17 -31.44
N LYS A 195 -2.59 -39.22 -30.45
CA LYS A 195 -2.87 -39.78 -29.11
C LYS A 195 -2.30 -38.96 -27.96
N THR A 196 -1.22 -38.22 -28.18
CA THR A 196 -0.50 -37.49 -27.13
C THR A 196 -1.11 -36.11 -26.93
N TRP A 197 -1.51 -35.81 -25.70
CA TRP A 197 -2.15 -34.55 -25.38
C TRP A 197 -1.84 -34.13 -23.95
N MET A 198 -2.01 -32.84 -23.69
CA MET A 198 -1.87 -32.25 -22.37
C MET A 198 -3.24 -32.19 -21.70
N ALA A 199 -3.38 -32.74 -20.50
CA ALA A 199 -4.68 -32.77 -19.83
C ALA A 199 -5.21 -31.36 -19.51
N SER A 200 -4.33 -30.59 -18.88
CA SER A 200 -4.59 -29.21 -18.53
C SER A 200 -3.28 -28.43 -18.55
N ILE A 201 -3.38 -27.14 -18.83
CA ILE A 201 -2.30 -26.17 -18.74
C ILE A 201 -2.70 -25.02 -17.84
N SER A 202 -1.73 -24.45 -17.15
CA SER A 202 -1.93 -23.25 -16.34
C SER A 202 -0.63 -22.48 -16.17
N TRP A 203 -0.72 -21.28 -15.60
CA TRP A 203 0.45 -20.47 -15.32
C TRP A 203 0.57 -20.13 -13.83
N GLU A 204 1.81 -19.98 -13.40
CA GLU A 204 2.16 -19.25 -12.19
C GLU A 204 2.54 -17.82 -12.52
N TYR A 205 2.30 -16.90 -11.58
CA TYR A 205 2.50 -15.47 -11.77
C TYR A 205 3.49 -14.92 -10.73
N PRO A 206 4.81 -15.11 -10.91
CA PRO A 206 5.82 -14.71 -9.92
C PRO A 206 5.80 -13.20 -9.60
N LYS A 207 5.63 -12.35 -10.64
CA LYS A 207 5.56 -10.89 -10.47
C LYS A 207 4.39 -10.47 -9.57
N ASP A 208 3.23 -11.08 -9.76
CA ASP A 208 2.03 -10.81 -8.96
C ASP A 208 2.25 -11.23 -7.50
N LYS A 209 2.87 -12.40 -7.27
CA LYS A 209 3.23 -12.89 -5.92
C LYS A 209 4.18 -11.92 -5.20
N MET A 210 5.24 -11.46 -5.88
CA MET A 210 6.19 -10.49 -5.32
C MET A 210 5.52 -9.16 -4.96
N LEU A 211 4.68 -8.64 -5.85
CA LEU A 211 3.99 -7.37 -5.59
C LEU A 211 2.99 -7.48 -4.43
N ALA A 212 2.29 -8.62 -4.31
CA ALA A 212 1.42 -8.88 -3.17
C ALA A 212 2.20 -8.89 -1.84
N LEU A 213 3.37 -9.56 -1.81
CA LEU A 213 4.25 -9.59 -0.65
C LEU A 213 4.76 -8.18 -0.28
N GLN A 214 5.17 -7.39 -1.27
CA GLN A 214 5.61 -5.99 -1.03
C GLN A 214 4.49 -5.13 -0.44
N ARG A 215 3.25 -5.25 -0.98
CA ARG A 215 2.09 -4.52 -0.44
C ARG A 215 1.77 -4.94 0.99
N GLN A 216 1.85 -6.24 1.28
CA GLN A 216 1.64 -6.76 2.63
C GLN A 216 2.71 -6.22 3.60
N ALA A 217 3.98 -6.22 3.21
CA ALA A 217 5.06 -5.66 4.01
C ALA A 217 4.90 -4.15 4.26
N GLN A 218 4.44 -3.39 3.26
CA GLN A 218 4.12 -1.97 3.39
C GLN A 218 2.95 -1.74 4.35
N ALA A 219 1.87 -2.51 4.24
CA ALA A 219 0.73 -2.42 5.13
C ALA A 219 1.10 -2.77 6.59
N ALA A 220 1.88 -3.83 6.78
CA ALA A 220 2.41 -4.21 8.09
C ALA A 220 3.32 -3.11 8.68
N SER A 221 4.16 -2.48 7.85
CA SER A 221 5.01 -1.36 8.27
C SER A 221 4.21 -0.10 8.64
N ALA A 222 3.09 0.16 7.95
CA ALA A 222 2.20 1.27 8.25
C ALA A 222 1.37 1.03 9.53
N ALA A 223 1.02 -0.23 9.82
CA ALA A 223 0.30 -0.64 11.02
C ALA A 223 1.22 -0.88 12.23
N ALA A 224 2.54 -0.91 12.04
CA ALA A 224 3.50 -1.10 13.12
C ALA A 224 3.40 0.04 14.16
N PRO A 225 3.45 -0.26 15.47
CA PRO A 225 3.45 0.75 16.51
C PRO A 225 4.56 1.79 16.30
N VAL A 226 4.26 3.05 16.62
CA VAL A 226 5.15 4.23 16.47
C VAL A 226 6.55 3.96 17.06
N GLU A 227 6.59 3.18 18.15
CA GLU A 227 7.80 2.64 18.73
C GLU A 227 7.46 1.40 19.55
N THR A 228 8.23 0.32 19.39
CA THR A 228 8.26 -0.78 20.35
C THR A 228 9.16 -0.35 21.52
N GLY A 229 8.59 -0.21 22.72
CA GLY A 229 9.37 0.10 23.94
C GLY A 229 9.09 1.44 24.62
N LEU A 230 8.10 2.23 24.17
CA LEU A 230 7.58 3.37 24.93
C LEU A 230 7.02 2.87 26.27
N SER A 231 7.86 2.92 27.30
CA SER A 231 7.48 2.54 28.65
C SER A 231 6.69 3.69 29.25
N LEU A 232 5.40 3.48 29.55
CA LEU A 232 4.52 4.51 30.14
C LEU A 232 5.14 5.18 31.38
N GLU A 233 5.96 4.42 32.14
CA GLU A 233 6.68 4.88 33.32
C GLU A 233 7.78 5.92 33.05
N LYS A 234 8.32 5.97 31.83
CA LYS A 234 9.37 6.90 31.41
C LYS A 234 8.85 8.19 30.77
N ILE A 235 7.56 8.24 30.45
CA ILE A 235 6.94 9.41 29.84
C ILE A 235 6.92 10.59 30.83
N ARG A 236 7.31 11.78 30.37
CA ARG A 236 7.34 13.03 31.13
C ARG A 236 6.59 14.12 30.37
N PHE A 237 5.49 14.60 30.97
CA PHE A 237 4.68 15.72 30.45
C PHE A 237 5.17 17.05 31.02
N ARG A 238 6.36 17.47 30.60
CA ARG A 238 7.05 18.66 31.13
C ARG A 238 7.25 19.76 30.10
N TYR A 239 6.42 19.79 29.07
CA TYR A 239 6.47 20.82 28.02
C TYR A 239 5.17 21.62 28.00
N ALA A 240 5.28 22.94 28.05
CA ALA A 240 4.19 23.88 27.84
C ALA A 240 4.19 24.39 26.40
N ILE A 241 3.00 24.58 25.84
CA ILE A 241 2.81 25.09 24.47
C ILE A 241 2.17 26.47 24.56
N SER A 242 2.83 27.47 23.96
CA SER A 242 2.42 28.87 23.94
C SER A 242 2.53 29.47 22.53
N GLY A 243 2.12 30.73 22.34
CA GLY A 243 2.13 31.40 21.04
C GLY A 243 0.81 31.32 20.29
N SER A 244 0.89 31.40 18.95
CA SER A 244 -0.26 31.48 18.03
C SER A 244 -1.26 30.32 18.21
N ASN A 245 -2.46 30.48 17.63
CA ASN A 245 -3.50 29.46 17.64
C ASN A 245 -3.96 29.00 16.23
N PRO A 246 -3.04 28.53 15.38
CA PRO A 246 -3.38 27.99 14.08
C PRO A 246 -4.03 26.60 14.17
N PRO A 247 -4.71 26.12 13.11
CA PRO A 247 -5.30 24.77 13.06
C PRO A 247 -4.28 23.64 13.27
N TRP A 248 -3.00 23.90 12.98
CA TRP A 248 -1.91 22.95 13.17
C TRP A 248 -1.27 23.02 14.56
N LYS A 249 -1.76 23.83 15.49
CA LYS A 249 -1.17 23.95 16.83
C LYS A 249 -1.09 22.57 17.51
N PRO A 250 0.08 22.15 18.02
CA PRO A 250 0.18 20.87 18.72
C PRO A 250 -0.70 20.85 19.97
N LEU A 251 -1.26 19.69 20.25
CA LEU A 251 -2.15 19.44 21.39
C LEU A 251 -1.36 19.22 22.69
N ARG A 252 -0.20 18.57 22.59
CA ARG A 252 0.70 18.29 23.72
C ARG A 252 2.11 17.98 23.24
N ALA A 253 3.08 18.14 24.14
CA ALA A 253 4.43 17.66 23.96
C ALA A 253 4.90 16.92 25.22
N PHE A 254 5.65 15.85 25.04
CA PHE A 254 6.18 15.02 26.12
C PHE A 254 7.49 14.35 25.68
N ASP A 255 8.28 13.86 26.63
CA ASP A 255 9.50 13.11 26.35
C ASP A 255 9.53 11.77 27.08
N ASP A 256 10.40 10.86 26.64
CA ASP A 256 10.68 9.56 27.27
C ASP A 256 12.05 9.52 27.98
N GLY A 257 12.70 10.69 28.11
CA GLY A 257 14.07 10.83 28.61
C GLY A 257 15.16 10.84 27.52
N GLU A 258 14.86 10.44 26.29
CA GLU A 258 15.80 10.47 25.17
C GLU A 258 15.28 11.33 24.00
N LYS A 259 13.99 11.18 23.67
CA LYS A 259 13.30 11.80 22.55
C LYS A 259 12.13 12.66 23.01
N VAL A 260 11.79 13.66 22.21
CA VAL A 260 10.60 14.50 22.43
C VAL A 260 9.56 14.19 21.36
N TYR A 261 8.33 13.95 21.80
CA TYR A 261 7.15 13.69 20.99
C TYR A 261 6.23 14.91 21.04
N ILE A 262 5.93 15.48 19.88
CA ILE A 262 5.03 16.61 19.72
C ILE A 262 3.80 16.12 18.98
N GLN A 263 2.65 16.08 19.65
CA GLN A 263 1.40 15.57 19.10
C GLN A 263 0.59 16.69 18.44
N PHE A 264 0.25 16.50 17.18
CA PHE A 264 -0.61 17.37 16.40
C PHE A 264 -2.07 16.87 16.37
N PRO A 265 -3.02 17.72 15.93
CA PRO A 265 -4.36 17.26 15.59
C PRO A 265 -4.33 16.19 14.49
N ALA A 266 -5.25 15.22 14.52
CA ALA A 266 -5.27 14.10 13.57
C ALA A 266 -5.34 14.53 12.08
N GLY A 267 -5.93 15.70 11.81
CA GLY A 267 -6.02 16.29 10.47
C GLY A 267 -4.72 16.94 9.95
N ILE A 268 -3.64 16.94 10.74
CA ILE A 268 -2.37 17.61 10.37
C ILE A 268 -1.80 17.10 9.04
N ALA A 269 -2.02 15.82 8.71
CA ALA A 269 -1.53 15.21 7.48
C ALA A 269 -2.19 15.78 6.19
N GLN A 270 -3.28 16.54 6.33
CA GLN A 270 -3.98 17.19 5.21
C GLN A 270 -3.48 18.63 4.96
N GLY A 271 -2.69 19.21 5.88
CA GLY A 271 -2.17 20.57 5.82
C GLY A 271 -0.67 20.62 5.60
N GLU A 272 -0.12 21.84 5.58
CA GLU A 272 1.33 22.06 5.52
C GLU A 272 1.96 21.86 6.91
N LEU A 273 3.08 21.13 6.95
CA LEU A 273 3.78 20.80 8.19
C LEU A 273 4.74 21.94 8.58
N PRO A 274 4.60 22.53 9.77
CA PRO A 274 5.49 23.60 10.24
C PRO A 274 6.92 23.07 10.47
N PRO A 275 7.96 23.72 9.92
CA PRO A 275 9.34 23.47 10.32
C PRO A 275 9.56 23.67 11.83
N LEU A 276 10.35 22.79 12.45
CA LEU A 276 10.71 22.82 13.86
C LEU A 276 12.14 23.36 14.06
N PHE A 277 12.27 24.39 14.88
CA PHE A 277 13.55 24.98 15.29
C PHE A 277 13.76 24.78 16.78
N VAL A 278 14.86 24.16 17.19
CA VAL A 278 15.22 24.07 18.62
C VAL A 278 16.02 25.32 18.99
N ILE A 279 15.62 25.97 20.09
CA ILE A 279 16.30 27.18 20.57
C ILE A 279 17.51 26.78 21.43
N GLY A 280 18.71 27.18 21.00
CA GLY A 280 19.96 26.97 21.70
C GLY A 280 20.12 27.87 22.93
N ALA A 281 21.19 27.64 23.70
CA ALA A 281 21.48 28.41 24.93
C ALA A 281 21.72 29.91 24.67
N GLN A 282 22.06 30.29 23.44
CA GLN A 282 22.27 31.68 23.02
C GLN A 282 21.02 32.31 22.37
N GLY A 283 19.89 31.60 22.35
CA GLY A 283 18.65 32.06 21.72
C GLY A 283 18.60 31.88 20.20
N ASP A 284 19.60 31.22 19.61
CA ASP A 284 19.65 30.88 18.19
C ASP A 284 18.75 29.68 17.86
N GLY A 285 17.99 29.76 16.77
CA GLY A 285 17.16 28.66 16.28
C GLY A 285 17.96 27.69 15.43
N GLN A 286 18.12 26.45 15.91
CA GLN A 286 18.85 25.38 15.22
C GLN A 286 17.87 24.41 14.56
N LEU A 287 18.10 24.10 13.29
CA LEU A 287 17.38 23.03 12.61
C LEU A 287 17.87 21.69 13.16
N VAL A 288 16.95 20.89 13.69
CA VAL A 288 17.27 19.55 14.22
C VAL A 288 16.73 18.50 13.28
N ASN A 289 17.34 17.31 13.30
CA ASN A 289 16.76 16.17 12.63
C ASN A 289 15.50 15.74 13.40
N TYR A 290 14.36 15.75 12.73
CA TYR A 290 13.09 15.26 13.25
C TYR A 290 12.40 14.41 12.19
N ARG A 291 11.54 13.51 12.63
CA ARG A 291 10.73 12.66 11.75
C ARG A 291 9.25 12.91 12.01
N PHE A 292 8.45 12.90 10.94
CA PHE A 292 6.99 12.96 11.04
C PHE A 292 6.38 11.57 10.89
N ARG A 293 5.58 11.18 11.87
CA ARG A 293 4.78 9.95 11.90
C ARG A 293 3.41 10.33 12.41
N SER A 294 2.45 10.55 11.50
CA SER A 294 1.15 11.11 11.84
C SER A 294 0.54 10.48 13.12
N PRO A 295 0.10 11.28 14.11
CA PRO A 295 0.10 12.74 14.17
C PRO A 295 1.29 13.34 14.96
N TYR A 296 2.45 12.70 15.02
CA TYR A 296 3.60 13.12 15.84
C TYR A 296 4.78 13.65 15.02
N PHE A 297 5.42 14.71 15.53
CA PHE A 297 6.85 14.92 15.32
C PHE A 297 7.63 14.21 16.42
N ILE A 298 8.67 13.50 16.02
CA ILE A 298 9.60 12.81 16.93
C ILE A 298 10.96 13.45 16.73
N VAL A 299 11.50 14.02 17.80
CA VAL A 299 12.80 14.68 17.85
C VAL A 299 13.76 13.77 18.61
N ASP A 300 14.85 13.34 17.97
CA ASP A 300 15.80 12.37 18.53
C ASP A 300 16.75 12.99 19.59
N ARG A 301 16.32 14.05 20.27
CA ARG A 301 17.02 14.70 21.39
C ARG A 301 16.07 15.49 22.28
N LEU A 302 16.43 15.62 23.55
CA LEU A 302 15.79 16.58 24.46
C LEU A 302 16.17 18.03 24.12
N PHE A 303 15.25 18.94 24.39
CA PHE A 303 15.48 20.38 24.28
C PHE A 303 14.79 21.15 25.42
N GLY A 304 15.28 22.37 25.69
CA GLY A 304 14.69 23.31 26.65
C GLY A 304 13.57 24.15 26.05
N ALA A 305 13.75 24.64 24.82
CA ALA A 305 12.72 25.34 24.07
C ALA A 305 12.82 25.03 22.57
N ALA A 306 11.69 25.03 21.88
CA ALA A 306 11.59 24.89 20.43
C ALA A 306 10.44 25.75 19.89
N GLU A 307 10.53 26.12 18.62
CA GLU A 307 9.53 26.91 17.92
C GLU A 307 9.13 26.23 16.61
N LEU A 308 7.83 26.16 16.40
CA LEU A 308 7.20 25.80 15.14
C LEU A 308 6.79 27.10 14.45
N ARG A 309 7.22 27.29 13.21
CA ARG A 309 6.96 28.51 12.44
C ARG A 309 6.34 28.15 11.11
N LEU A 310 5.22 28.76 10.75
CA LEU A 310 4.61 28.57 9.43
C LEU A 310 4.00 29.88 8.93
N GLY A 311 4.32 30.25 7.68
CA GLY A 311 4.04 31.58 7.13
C GLY A 311 5.26 32.51 7.19
N GLY A 312 5.35 33.49 6.28
CA GLY A 312 6.50 34.40 6.12
C GLY A 312 6.66 35.45 7.23
N ASP A 313 6.86 36.73 6.87
CA ASP A 313 7.19 37.83 7.82
C ASP A 313 6.12 38.11 8.91
N LYS A 314 4.94 37.48 8.81
CA LYS A 314 3.87 37.47 9.84
C LYS A 314 3.36 36.05 10.12
N GLY A 315 4.25 35.05 10.03
CA GLY A 315 3.91 33.65 10.23
C GLY A 315 3.43 33.36 11.64
N ASP A 316 2.61 32.32 11.75
CA ASP A 316 2.20 31.78 13.05
C ASP A 316 3.40 31.12 13.72
N VAL A 317 3.66 31.52 14.97
CA VAL A 317 4.75 30.97 15.79
C VAL A 317 4.15 30.31 17.01
N VAL A 318 4.41 29.02 17.16
CA VAL A 318 4.04 28.24 18.34
C VAL A 318 5.32 27.81 19.05
N ARG A 319 5.42 28.13 20.33
CA ARG A 319 6.60 27.88 21.15
C ARG A 319 6.33 26.74 22.14
N ILE A 320 7.28 25.85 22.28
CA ILE A 320 7.23 24.67 23.15
C ILE A 320 8.39 24.79 24.13
N GLU A 321 8.10 24.93 25.42
CA GLU A 321 9.12 25.14 26.45
C GLU A 321 9.02 24.14 27.58
N ARG A 322 10.15 23.72 28.11
CA ARG A 322 10.22 22.80 29.23
C ARG A 322 9.93 23.53 30.54
N THR A 323 9.03 22.99 31.36
CA THR A 323 8.50 23.66 32.57
C THR A 323 9.28 23.36 33.85
N ASP A 324 10.24 22.44 33.81
CA ASP A 324 11.10 22.07 34.96
C ASP A 324 12.28 23.05 35.16
N GLY A 325 12.42 24.05 34.27
CA GLY A 325 13.55 24.97 34.18
C GLY A 325 13.41 26.32 34.87
N THR A 326 12.55 26.50 35.89
CA THR A 326 12.55 27.72 36.73
C THR A 326 11.97 27.48 38.13
N ARG A 327 12.85 27.12 39.08
CA ARG A 327 12.81 27.58 40.47
C ARG A 327 14.25 27.80 40.92
N GLY A 328 14.75 29.02 40.74
CA GLY A 328 16.06 29.44 41.17
C GLY A 328 16.09 30.97 41.29
N ASN A 329 15.86 31.43 42.52
CA ASN A 329 16.02 32.77 43.11
C ASN A 329 15.49 34.00 42.37
#